data_AF-A0A1G9BRS6-F1
#
_entry.id   AF-A0A1G9BRS6-F1
#
_cell.length_a   1.000
_cell.length_b   1.000
_cell.length_c   1.000
_cell.angle_alpha   90.00
_cell.angle_beta   90.00
_cell.angle_gamma   90.00
#
_symmetry.space_group_name_H-M   'P 1'
#
loop_
_entity.id
_entity.type
_entity.pdbx_description
1 polymer ?
#
loop_
_entity_poly.entity_id
_entity_poly.type
_entity_poly.pdbx_seq_one_letter_code
_entity_poly.pdbx_strand_id
1 'polypeptide(L)'
;MPDGFYQYIRGATEVVPAGYTEAGMRAYRYLVFLGASQMIEVHYPELRQQLGEAAWKELIQAFVRQSAWTSHYYGDLKDEFLAFLARQTDAENT
;
A
#
# COMPACT_ATOMS: atom_id res chain seq x y z
N MET A 1 -14.96 -1.15 10.97
CA MET A 1 -14.15 -2.37 11.10
C MET A 1 -13.20 -2.20 12.27
N PRO A 2 -12.77 -3.27 12.96
CA PRO A 2 -11.84 -3.17 14.09
C PRO A 2 -10.47 -2.62 13.65
N ASP A 3 -9.83 -1.79 14.47
CA ASP A 3 -8.52 -1.17 14.16
C ASP A 3 -7.46 -2.21 13.77
N GLY A 4 -7.45 -3.38 14.43
CA GLY A 4 -6.51 -4.47 14.14
C GLY A 4 -6.64 -5.05 12.72
N PHE A 5 -7.85 -5.04 12.13
CA PHE A 5 -8.07 -5.50 10.75
C PHE A 5 -7.33 -4.59 9.77
N TYR A 6 -7.51 -3.28 9.88
CA TYR A 6 -6.84 -2.33 9.01
C TYR A 6 -5.32 -2.32 9.22
N GLN A 7 -4.86 -2.41 10.47
CA GLN A 7 -3.43 -2.51 10.77
C GLN A 7 -2.79 -3.75 10.12
N TYR A 8 -3.45 -4.91 10.15
CA TYR A 8 -2.94 -6.12 9.51
C TYR A 8 -2.87 -5.95 7.99
N ILE A 9 -3.96 -5.47 7.36
CA ILE A 9 -4.06 -5.34 5.91
C ILE A 9 -3.06 -4.33 5.37
N ARG A 10 -2.81 -3.24 6.11
CA ARG A 10 -1.79 -2.25 5.76
C ARG A 10 -0.37 -2.72 6.06
N GLY A 11 -0.21 -3.88 6.71
CA GLY A 11 1.09 -4.42 7.08
C GLY A 11 1.80 -3.62 8.16
N ALA A 12 1.04 -2.96 9.04
CA ALA A 12 1.53 -2.33 10.27
C ALA A 12 1.65 -3.36 11.42
N THR A 13 0.99 -4.51 11.31
CA THR A 13 1.11 -5.64 12.23
C THR A 13 0.99 -6.95 11.48
N GLU A 14 1.57 -8.01 12.03
CA GLU A 14 1.38 -9.39 11.58
C GLU A 14 0.39 -10.16 12.48
N VAL A 15 -0.18 -9.50 13.49
CA VAL A 15 -1.17 -10.10 14.41
C VAL A 15 -2.53 -10.20 13.71
N VAL A 16 -2.99 -11.43 13.48
CA VAL A 16 -4.32 -11.71 12.91
C VAL A 16 -5.41 -11.32 13.92
N PRO A 17 -6.40 -10.48 13.57
CA PRO A 17 -7.47 -10.10 14.47
C PRO A 17 -8.37 -11.29 14.85
N ALA A 18 -8.92 -11.28 16.06
CA ALA A 18 -9.86 -12.29 16.51
C ALA A 18 -11.08 -12.39 15.58
N GLY A 19 -11.54 -13.62 15.32
CA GLY A 19 -12.67 -13.89 14.42
C GLY A 19 -12.30 -14.01 12.93
N TYR A 20 -11.03 -13.86 12.56
CA TYR A 20 -10.54 -14.06 11.20
C TYR A 20 -9.60 -15.26 11.10
N THR A 21 -9.53 -15.88 9.93
CA THR A 21 -8.51 -16.89 9.63
C THR A 21 -7.27 -16.23 9.07
N GLU A 22 -6.09 -16.79 9.36
CA GLU A 22 -4.83 -16.28 8.82
C GLU A 22 -4.83 -16.33 7.28
N ALA A 23 -5.28 -17.43 6.70
CA ALA A 23 -5.35 -17.59 5.24
C ALA A 23 -6.22 -16.51 4.58
N GLY A 24 -7.39 -16.22 5.16
CA GLY A 24 -8.28 -15.16 4.67
C GLY A 24 -7.64 -13.77 4.76
N MET A 25 -6.99 -13.47 5.89
CA MET A 25 -6.31 -12.19 6.08
C MET A 25 -5.11 -12.01 5.14
N ARG A 26 -4.32 -13.06 4.91
CA ARG A 26 -3.21 -13.05 3.94
C ARG A 26 -3.72 -12.81 2.52
N ALA A 27 -4.77 -13.52 2.11
CA ALA A 27 -5.39 -13.34 0.80
C ALA A 27 -5.90 -11.89 0.63
N TYR A 28 -6.60 -11.36 1.63
CA TYR A 28 -7.15 -10.01 1.54
C TYR A 28 -6.07 -8.92 1.55
N ARG A 29 -5.01 -9.08 2.36
CA ARG A 29 -3.83 -8.21 2.32
C ARG A 29 -3.16 -8.22 0.94
N TYR A 30 -3.04 -9.39 0.31
CA TYR A 30 -2.53 -9.51 -1.04
C TYR A 30 -3.41 -8.79 -2.06
N LEU A 31 -4.73 -8.88 -1.95
CA LEU A 31 -5.66 -8.16 -2.84
C LEU A 31 -5.53 -6.64 -2.70
N VAL A 32 -5.35 -6.11 -1.48
CA VAL A 32 -5.11 -4.68 -1.27
C VAL A 32 -3.80 -4.24 -1.91
N PHE A 33 -2.72 -4.99 -1.72
CA PHE A 33 -1.45 -4.75 -2.40
C PHE A 33 -1.61 -4.78 -3.93
N LEU A 34 -2.27 -5.80 -4.47
CA LEU A 34 -2.45 -5.98 -5.91
C LEU A 34 -3.25 -4.83 -6.52
N GLY A 35 -4.34 -4.42 -5.89
CA GLY A 35 -5.15 -3.29 -6.33
C GLY A 35 -4.37 -1.98 -6.31
N ALA A 36 -3.62 -1.70 -5.25
CA ALA A 36 -2.76 -0.52 -5.18
C ALA A 36 -1.67 -0.56 -6.28
N SER A 37 -0.99 -1.69 -6.44
CA SER A 37 0.03 -1.87 -7.47
C SER A 37 -0.53 -1.59 -8.87
N GLN A 38 -1.65 -2.22 -9.24
CA GLN A 38 -2.24 -2.05 -10.57
C GLN A 38 -2.67 -0.60 -10.83
N MET A 39 -3.24 0.07 -9.84
CA MET A 39 -3.67 1.46 -9.99
C MET A 39 -2.48 2.42 -10.17
N ILE A 40 -1.43 2.27 -9.37
CA ILE A 40 -0.23 3.11 -9.51
C ILE A 40 0.48 2.81 -10.84
N GLU A 41 0.58 1.54 -11.24
CA GLU A 41 1.17 1.14 -12.51
C GLU A 41 0.44 1.73 -13.72
N VAL A 42 -0.90 1.80 -13.69
CA VAL A 42 -1.68 2.43 -14.76
C VAL A 42 -1.34 3.92 -14.93
N HIS A 43 -1.00 4.61 -13.84
CA HIS A 43 -0.62 6.02 -13.88
C HIS A 43 0.88 6.26 -14.14
N TYR A 44 1.74 5.30 -13.78
CA TYR A 44 3.20 5.41 -13.86
C TYR A 44 3.85 4.11 -14.40
N PRO A 45 3.54 3.67 -15.63
CA PRO A 45 3.99 2.37 -16.14
C PRO A 45 5.51 2.28 -16.29
N GLU A 46 6.19 3.39 -16.59
CA GLU A 46 7.64 3.44 -16.73
C GLU A 46 8.36 3.26 -15.38
N LEU A 47 7.74 3.69 -14.28
CA LEU A 47 8.34 3.60 -12.94
C LEU A 47 8.58 2.15 -12.53
N ARG A 48 7.60 1.26 -12.76
CA ARG A 48 7.75 -0.17 -12.47
C ARG A 48 8.87 -0.79 -13.30
N GLN A 49 8.97 -0.43 -14.58
CA GLN A 49 10.02 -0.93 -15.46
C GLN A 49 11.41 -0.51 -14.99
N GLN A 50 11.56 0.73 -14.51
CA GLN A 50 12.84 1.24 -14.02
C GLN A 50 13.26 0.64 -12.68
N LEU A 51 12.32 0.44 -11.75
CA LEU A 51 12.60 -0.11 -10.42
C LEU A 51 12.85 -1.63 -10.45
N GLY A 52 12.19 -2.34 -11.36
CA GLY A 52 12.11 -3.79 -11.32
C GLY A 52 11.19 -4.30 -10.21
N GLU A 53 10.91 -5.60 -10.22
CA GLU A 53 9.82 -6.20 -9.44
C GLU A 53 10.00 -6.08 -7.91
N ALA A 54 11.23 -6.30 -7.42
CA ALA A 54 11.51 -6.29 -5.99
C ALA A 54 11.31 -4.89 -5.37
N ALA A 55 11.96 -3.88 -5.96
CA ALA A 55 11.84 -2.49 -5.50
C ALA A 55 10.42 -1.94 -5.71
N TRP A 56 9.75 -2.32 -6.80
CA TRP A 56 8.34 -1.98 -7.00
C TRP A 56 7.45 -2.53 -5.88
N LYS A 57 7.60 -3.82 -5.54
CA LYS A 57 6.83 -4.45 -4.47
C LYS A 57 7.07 -3.76 -3.12
N GLU A 58 8.33 -3.47 -2.79
CA GLU A 58 8.68 -2.75 -1.55
C GLU A 58 8.06 -1.35 -1.51
N LEU A 59 8.15 -0.61 -2.62
CA LEU A 59 7.55 0.72 -2.74
C LEU A 59 6.04 0.71 -2.51
N ILE A 60 5.32 -0.20 -3.16
CA ILE A 60 3.86 -0.31 -3.00
C ILE A 60 3.49 -0.77 -1.58
N GLN A 61 4.25 -1.69 -0.97
CA GLN A 61 4.02 -2.08 0.42
C GLN A 61 4.24 -0.93 1.40
N ALA A 62 5.29 -0.12 1.19
CA ALA A 62 5.55 1.08 1.98
C ALA A 62 4.43 2.12 1.82
N PHE A 63 3.98 2.35 0.58
CA PHE A 63 2.85 3.23 0.28
C PHE A 63 1.58 2.76 1.00
N VAL A 64 1.18 1.50 0.85
CA VAL A 64 -0.03 0.95 1.49
C VAL A 64 0.03 1.06 3.02
N ARG A 65 1.22 0.87 3.62
CA ARG A 65 1.42 0.99 5.06
C ARG A 65 1.25 2.43 5.56
N GLN A 66 1.79 3.39 4.82
CA GLN A 66 1.91 4.79 5.24
C GLN A 66 0.83 5.71 4.65
N SER A 67 0.00 5.22 3.74
CA SER A 67 -0.99 6.07 3.08
C SER A 67 -2.04 6.56 4.08
N ALA A 68 -2.33 7.85 4.00
CA ALA A 68 -3.46 8.47 4.69
C ALA A 68 -4.74 8.35 3.85
N TRP A 69 -4.74 7.50 2.82
CA TRP A 69 -5.86 7.38 1.89
C TRP A 69 -7.11 6.90 2.62
N THR A 70 -8.12 7.77 2.63
CA THR A 70 -9.47 7.50 3.17
C THR A 70 -10.55 7.69 2.10
N SER A 71 -10.17 8.05 0.87
CA SER A 71 -11.14 8.30 -0.20
C SER A 71 -11.72 6.98 -0.71
N HIS A 72 -13.01 7.04 -1.09
CA HIS A 72 -13.70 5.93 -1.75
C HIS A 72 -13.44 5.91 -3.27
N TYR A 73 -12.74 6.91 -3.80
CA TYR A 73 -12.47 7.07 -5.23
C TYR A 73 -11.03 6.67 -5.56
N TYR A 74 -10.90 5.66 -6.41
CA TYR A 74 -9.60 5.17 -6.87
C TYR A 74 -8.77 6.21 -7.63
N GLY A 75 -9.41 7.22 -8.23
CA GLY A 75 -8.72 8.31 -8.93
C GLY A 75 -7.83 9.16 -8.02
N ASP A 76 -8.13 9.19 -6.72
CA ASP A 76 -7.36 9.97 -5.73
C ASP A 76 -6.13 9.21 -5.24
N LEU A 77 -6.03 7.91 -5.54
CA LEU A 77 -4.93 7.06 -5.06
C LEU A 77 -3.58 7.52 -5.61
N LYS A 78 -3.55 8.04 -6.85
CA LYS A 78 -2.33 8.58 -7.46
C LYS A 78 -1.83 9.83 -6.73
N ASP A 79 -2.74 10.69 -6.25
CA ASP A 79 -2.37 11.95 -5.61
C ASP A 79 -1.82 11.67 -4.21
N GLU A 80 -2.40 10.71 -3.49
CA GLU A 80 -1.85 10.22 -2.22
C GLU A 80 -0.51 9.49 -2.41
N PHE A 81 -0.29 8.82 -3.54
CA PHE A 81 1.01 8.21 -3.85
C PHE A 81 2.10 9.26 -4.05
N LEU A 82 1.81 10.35 -4.77
CA LEU A 82 2.73 11.48 -4.90
C LEU A 82 3.00 12.15 -3.54
N ALA A 83 1.96 12.36 -2.73
CA ALA A 83 2.10 12.91 -1.39
C ALA A 83 2.96 11.99 -0.49
N PHE A 84 2.81 10.68 -0.61
CA PHE A 84 3.64 9.69 0.07
C PHE A 84 5.12 9.82 -0.34
N LEU A 85 5.41 9.90 -1.64
CA LEU A 85 6.79 10.05 -2.13
C LEU A 85 7.44 11.33 -1.60
N ALA A 86 6.71 12.46 -1.64
CA ALA A 86 7.20 13.72 -1.10
C ALA A 86 7.59 13.61 0.39
N ARG A 87 6.75 12.95 1.20
CA ARG A 87 7.05 12.68 2.62
C ARG A 87 8.29 11.81 2.83
N GLN A 88 8.54 10.81 1.97
CA GLN A 88 9.75 9.98 2.07
C GLN A 88 11.01 10.79 1.71
N THR A 89 10.96 11.58 0.64
CA THR A 89 12.10 12.40 0.22
C THR A 89 12.46 13.48 1.25
N ASP A 90 11.47 14.09 1.90
CA ASP A 90 11.73 15.07 2.96
C ASP A 90 12.34 14.42 4.21
N ALA A 91 11.92 13.19 4.54
CA ALA A 91 12.44 12.43 5.68
C ALA A 91 13.87 11.93 5.45
N GLU A 92 14.26 11.64 4.21
CA GLU A 92 15.64 11.23 3.85
C GLU A 92 16.62 12.42 3.84
N ASN A 93 16.13 13.65 3.69
CA ASN A 93 16.95 14.87 3.61
C ASN A 93 17.13 15.58 4.97
N THR A 94 16.63 15.01 6.07
CA THR A 94 16.74 15.55 7.45
C THR A 94 17.61 14.64 8.32
#